data_AF-A0A7R9BTV2-F1
#
_entry.id   AF-A0A7R9BTV2-F1
#
_cell.length_a   1.000
_cell.length_b   1.000
_cell.length_c   1.000
_cell.angle_alpha   90.00
_cell.angle_beta   90.00
_cell.angle_gamma   90.00
#
_symmetry.space_group_name_H-M   'P 1'
#
loop_
_entity.id
_entity.type
_entity.pdbx_description
1 polymer ?
#
loop_
_entity_poly.entity_id
_entity_poly.type
_entity_poly.pdbx_seq_one_letter_code
_entity_poly.pdbx_strand_id
1 'polypeptide(L)'
;MFARSIFVRTQETPNPNSLKFIPGVKVLDSGTRDFKSWKEANVSPLAKSLFRVQGVKSVFFGGDFITVTKSDDDTDWSVLKPEIFATIMDFLSSGSPIMLDDADLPVDEGSPKDDDDEVVSMIKELLDTRIRPTVQEDGGDIVYRVGAKEVMFFHLVIPDEREEVEGIGLKMTHDEIVSTAGKGLWEQHGFENGIVKLKLQGACSSCPSSVITLKKGVMNMLQFYIPEVEGVEEVEDEVDKLSKSEFEKFEEKLHKDEEKYGKQ
;
A
#
# COMPACT_ATOMS: atom_id res chain seq x y z
N MET A 1 -27.03 7.83 28.46
CA MET A 1 -26.69 6.79 27.45
C MET A 1 -25.57 5.98 28.03
N PHE A 2 -25.73 4.66 28.17
CA PHE A 2 -24.67 3.79 28.66
C PHE A 2 -23.52 3.83 27.65
N ALA A 3 -22.32 4.23 28.09
CA ALA A 3 -21.10 4.10 27.30
C ALA A 3 -21.00 2.62 26.90
N ARG A 4 -20.97 2.33 25.59
CA ARG A 4 -20.65 0.99 25.13
C ARG A 4 -19.28 0.66 25.71
N SER A 5 -19.18 -0.41 26.49
CA SER A 5 -17.90 -0.89 26.99
C SER A 5 -17.04 -1.24 25.78
N ILE A 6 -16.05 -0.41 25.48
CA ILE A 6 -15.09 -0.67 24.41
C ILE A 6 -14.27 -1.88 24.85
N PHE A 7 -14.37 -2.97 24.10
CA PHE A 7 -13.66 -4.21 24.39
C PHE A 7 -12.85 -4.60 23.17
N VAL A 8 -11.55 -4.35 23.23
CA VAL A 8 -10.62 -4.68 22.15
C VAL A 8 -10.28 -6.16 22.24
N ARG A 9 -10.49 -6.89 21.14
CA ARG A 9 -10.08 -8.30 20.99
C ARG A 9 -8.81 -8.38 20.16
N THR A 10 -8.08 -9.48 20.27
CA THR A 10 -6.95 -9.79 19.38
C THR A 10 -7.22 -11.04 18.56
N GLN A 11 -6.70 -11.07 17.34
CA GLN A 11 -6.64 -12.23 16.48
C GLN A 11 -5.20 -12.40 15.97
N GLU A 12 -4.73 -13.64 15.96
CA GLU A 12 -3.43 -13.98 15.38
C GLU A 12 -3.49 -13.83 13.85
N THR A 13 -2.35 -13.46 13.26
CA THR A 13 -2.19 -13.42 11.81
C THR A 13 -1.21 -14.52 11.39
N PRO A 14 -1.16 -14.91 10.10
CA PRO A 14 -0.12 -15.81 9.60
C PRO A 14 1.31 -15.28 9.78
N ASN A 15 1.47 -13.97 10.04
CA ASN A 15 2.74 -13.35 10.30
C ASN A 15 2.96 -13.24 11.83
N PRO A 16 3.95 -13.93 12.42
CA PRO A 16 4.18 -13.92 13.87
C PRO A 16 4.54 -12.53 14.43
N ASN A 17 5.03 -11.64 13.56
CA ASN A 17 5.40 -10.27 13.90
C ASN A 17 4.24 -9.29 13.76
N SER A 18 3.06 -9.75 13.33
CA SER A 18 1.87 -8.92 13.18
C SER A 18 0.71 -9.48 14.01
N LEU A 19 0.00 -8.60 14.70
CA LEU A 19 -1.18 -8.96 15.48
C LEU A 19 -2.34 -8.03 15.15
N LYS A 20 -3.52 -8.62 14.95
CA LYS A 20 -4.75 -7.91 14.62
C LYS A 20 -5.52 -7.58 15.90
N PHE A 21 -5.91 -6.31 16.05
CA PHE A 21 -6.69 -5.77 17.15
C PHE A 21 -8.06 -5.32 16.63
N ILE A 22 -9.12 -5.80 17.26
CA ILE A 22 -10.51 -5.54 16.86
C ILE A 22 -11.19 -4.77 17.98
N PRO A 23 -11.29 -3.43 17.90
CA PRO A 23 -11.86 -2.60 18.96
C PRO A 23 -13.38 -2.71 19.10
N GLY A 24 -14.06 -3.38 18.16
CA GLY A 24 -15.51 -3.51 18.13
C GLY A 24 -16.24 -2.25 17.63
N VAL A 25 -15.49 -1.31 17.05
CA VAL A 25 -15.98 -0.11 16.37
C VAL A 25 -15.33 -0.02 15.00
N LYS A 26 -15.99 0.70 14.08
CA LYS A 26 -15.43 1.00 12.77
C LYS A 26 -14.20 1.90 12.94
N VAL A 27 -13.08 1.51 12.32
CA VAL A 27 -11.78 2.22 12.38
C VAL A 27 -11.65 3.18 11.21
N LEU A 28 -11.97 2.72 10.00
CA LEU A 28 -12.00 3.52 8.78
C LEU A 28 -13.37 3.43 8.11
N ASP A 29 -13.81 4.53 7.50
CA ASP A 29 -15.11 4.54 6.84
C ASP A 29 -15.16 3.72 5.54
N SER A 30 -14.03 3.69 4.83
CA SER A 30 -13.82 2.93 3.61
C SER A 30 -12.33 2.68 3.40
N GLY A 31 -12.01 1.61 2.68
CA GLY A 31 -10.64 1.28 2.32
C GLY A 31 -9.76 0.91 3.51
N THR A 32 -8.46 1.06 3.31
CA THR A 32 -7.42 0.68 4.26
C THR A 32 -6.31 1.74 4.28
N ARG A 33 -5.53 1.78 5.36
CA ARG A 33 -4.42 2.72 5.50
C ARG A 33 -3.23 2.07 6.16
N ASP A 34 -2.11 2.01 5.44
CA ASP A 34 -0.83 1.54 5.94
C ASP A 34 0.01 2.71 6.44
N PHE A 35 0.60 2.58 7.62
CA PHE A 35 1.53 3.54 8.21
C PHE A 35 2.83 2.82 8.53
N LYS A 36 3.88 3.10 7.76
CA LYS A 36 5.19 2.47 7.93
C LYS A 36 6.15 3.29 8.79
N SER A 37 5.79 4.54 9.09
CA SER A 37 6.62 5.45 9.85
C SER A 37 5.81 6.42 10.70
N TRP A 38 6.47 6.94 11.74
CA TRP A 38 5.92 8.03 12.57
C TRP A 38 5.48 9.24 11.74
N LYS A 39 6.19 9.53 10.63
CA LYS A 39 5.90 10.66 9.75
C LYS A 39 4.61 10.46 8.96
N GLU A 40 4.38 9.25 8.45
CA GLU A 40 3.13 8.88 7.78
C GLU A 40 1.94 8.88 8.73
N ALA A 41 2.16 8.53 9.99
CA ALA A 41 1.15 8.56 11.04
C ALA A 41 0.63 9.98 11.35
N ASN A 42 1.21 11.05 10.77
CA ASN A 42 0.80 12.42 11.07
C ASN A 42 -0.67 12.70 10.82
N VAL A 43 -1.27 12.00 9.86
CA VAL A 43 -2.68 12.12 9.47
C VAL A 43 -3.64 11.34 10.37
N SER A 44 -3.12 10.57 11.33
CA SER A 44 -3.92 9.83 12.31
C SER A 44 -3.40 10.01 13.73
N PRO A 45 -4.16 10.69 14.61
CA PRO A 45 -3.82 10.80 16.03
C PRO A 45 -3.71 9.44 16.73
N LEU A 46 -4.52 8.45 16.32
CA LEU A 46 -4.45 7.08 16.83
C LEU A 46 -3.14 6.40 16.40
N ALA A 47 -2.80 6.46 15.11
CA ALA A 47 -1.56 5.85 14.61
C ALA A 47 -0.34 6.47 15.32
N LYS A 48 -0.30 7.82 15.43
CA LYS A 48 0.72 8.52 16.22
C LYS A 48 0.83 7.99 17.65
N SER A 49 -0.29 7.76 18.31
CA SER A 49 -0.29 7.26 19.69
C SER A 49 0.26 5.83 19.76
N LEU A 50 -0.11 4.98 18.81
CA LEU A 50 0.38 3.60 18.70
C LEU A 50 1.89 3.54 18.44
N PHE A 51 2.43 4.40 17.59
CA PHE A 51 3.87 4.46 17.35
C PHE A 51 4.69 4.93 18.57
N ARG A 52 4.05 5.45 19.64
CA ARG A 52 4.77 5.79 20.89
C ARG A 52 5.06 4.57 21.75
N VAL A 53 4.31 3.50 21.54
CA VAL A 53 4.55 2.22 22.20
C VAL A 53 5.88 1.67 21.68
N GLN A 54 6.82 1.44 22.59
CA GLN A 54 8.13 0.91 22.21
C GLN A 54 7.98 -0.50 21.62
N GLY A 55 8.65 -0.76 20.51
CA GLY A 55 8.58 -2.03 19.80
C GLY A 55 7.54 -2.06 18.66
N VAL A 56 6.79 -0.97 18.42
CA VAL A 56 5.89 -0.86 17.26
C VAL A 56 6.66 -0.38 16.03
N LYS A 57 6.64 -1.19 14.96
CA LYS A 57 7.30 -0.90 13.67
C LYS A 57 6.38 -0.25 12.66
N SER A 58 5.17 -0.77 12.53
CA SER A 58 4.16 -0.26 11.60
C SER A 58 2.77 -0.51 12.14
N VAL A 59 1.83 0.31 11.66
CA VAL A 59 0.42 0.24 12.04
C VAL A 59 -0.39 0.26 10.75
N PHE A 60 -1.37 -0.64 10.66
CA PHE A 60 -2.25 -0.75 9.51
C PHE A 60 -3.69 -0.70 9.97
N PHE A 61 -4.51 0.14 9.34
CA PHE A 61 -5.93 0.26 9.63
C PHE A 61 -6.75 -0.39 8.53
N GLY A 62 -7.61 -1.33 8.92
CA GLY A 62 -8.69 -1.87 8.10
C GLY A 62 -10.03 -1.20 8.43
N GLY A 63 -11.12 -1.75 7.91
CA GLY A 63 -12.47 -1.22 8.14
C GLY A 63 -12.88 -1.22 9.63
N ASP A 64 -12.63 -2.31 10.34
CA ASP A 64 -13.02 -2.50 11.75
C ASP A 64 -11.90 -3.08 12.63
N PHE A 65 -10.66 -3.08 12.11
CA PHE A 65 -9.50 -3.64 12.80
C PHE A 65 -8.25 -2.77 12.62
N ILE A 66 -7.29 -2.99 13.51
CA ILE A 66 -5.97 -2.38 13.50
C ILE A 66 -4.95 -3.51 13.56
N THR A 67 -4.08 -3.63 12.57
CA THR A 67 -2.94 -4.54 12.64
C THR A 67 -1.71 -3.77 13.09
N VAL A 68 -1.01 -4.28 14.10
CA VAL A 68 0.28 -3.74 14.54
C VAL A 68 1.37 -4.74 14.20
N THR A 69 2.47 -4.25 13.62
CA THR A 69 3.67 -5.06 13.38
C THR A 69 4.76 -4.64 14.37
N LYS A 70 5.45 -5.59 15.00
CA LYS A 70 6.57 -5.31 15.91
C LYS A 70 7.91 -5.09 15.19
N SER A 71 8.84 -4.39 15.84
CA SER A 71 10.18 -4.04 15.29
C SER A 71 11.10 -5.23 15.13
N ASP A 72 11.07 -6.12 16.11
CA ASP A 72 12.03 -7.22 16.26
C ASP A 72 11.35 -8.47 16.81
N ASP A 73 12.02 -9.61 16.61
CA ASP A 73 11.53 -10.91 17.05
C ASP A 73 11.65 -11.07 18.57
N ASP A 74 12.55 -10.31 19.22
CA ASP A 74 12.83 -10.36 20.66
C ASP A 74 11.72 -9.71 21.52
N THR A 75 10.94 -8.79 20.95
CA THR A 75 9.83 -8.15 21.66
C THR A 75 8.64 -9.09 21.79
N ASP A 76 8.26 -9.40 23.02
CA ASP A 76 7.14 -10.31 23.31
C ASP A 76 5.79 -9.57 23.27
N TRP A 77 4.80 -10.18 22.60
CA TRP A 77 3.44 -9.65 22.52
C TRP A 77 2.76 -9.49 23.88
N SER A 78 3.17 -10.22 24.92
CA SER A 78 2.66 -10.06 26.29
C SER A 78 2.99 -8.70 26.90
N VAL A 79 4.03 -8.03 26.42
CA VAL A 79 4.41 -6.65 26.83
C VAL A 79 3.70 -5.62 25.95
N LEU A 80 3.68 -5.83 24.63
CA LEU A 80 3.04 -4.90 23.68
C LEU A 80 1.52 -4.86 23.81
N LYS A 81 0.87 -6.01 24.02
CA LYS A 81 -0.61 -6.12 24.05
C LYS A 81 -1.22 -5.17 25.09
N PRO A 82 -0.82 -5.18 26.37
CA PRO A 82 -1.34 -4.23 27.37
C PRO A 82 -1.21 -2.76 26.98
N GLU A 83 -0.05 -2.34 26.46
CA GLU A 83 0.20 -0.94 26.07
C GLU A 83 -0.63 -0.52 24.86
N ILE A 84 -0.72 -1.39 23.84
CA ILE A 84 -1.54 -1.16 22.66
C ILE A 84 -3.03 -1.10 23.05
N PHE A 85 -3.49 -2.01 23.91
CA PHE A 85 -4.87 -1.99 24.41
C PHE A 85 -5.20 -0.69 25.14
N ALA A 86 -4.35 -0.27 26.08
CA ALA A 86 -4.54 0.99 26.80
C ALA A 86 -4.61 2.16 25.82
N THR A 87 -3.67 2.22 24.86
CA THR A 87 -3.63 3.28 23.84
C THR A 87 -4.91 3.34 23.00
N ILE A 88 -5.40 2.20 22.51
CA ILE A 88 -6.63 2.15 21.70
C ILE A 88 -7.85 2.52 22.56
N MET A 89 -7.96 1.98 23.77
CA MET A 89 -9.10 2.25 24.65
C MET A 89 -9.17 3.71 25.07
N ASP A 90 -8.04 4.30 25.50
CA ASP A 90 -7.95 5.69 25.89
C ASP A 90 -8.27 6.62 24.71
N PHE A 91 -7.73 6.29 23.53
CA PHE A 91 -7.99 7.05 22.31
C PHE A 91 -9.48 7.05 21.93
N LEU A 92 -10.09 5.87 21.83
CA LEU A 92 -11.49 5.76 21.43
C LEU A 92 -12.44 6.35 22.50
N SER A 93 -12.06 6.28 23.77
CA SER A 93 -12.81 6.91 24.87
C SER A 93 -12.72 8.44 24.84
N SER A 94 -11.66 9.01 24.26
CA SER A 94 -11.51 10.46 24.10
C SER A 94 -12.47 11.07 23.09
N GLY A 95 -13.02 10.27 22.17
CA GLY A 95 -13.86 10.75 21.07
C GLY A 95 -13.10 11.52 19.98
N SER A 96 -11.77 11.53 20.02
CA SER A 96 -10.94 12.13 18.97
C SER A 96 -11.10 11.39 17.63
N PRO A 97 -11.07 12.10 16.50
CA PRO A 97 -11.19 11.45 15.19
C PRO A 97 -9.96 10.58 14.90
N ILE A 98 -10.18 9.36 14.40
CA ILE A 98 -9.12 8.39 14.08
C ILE A 98 -8.23 8.93 12.94
N MET A 99 -8.83 9.60 11.96
CA MET A 99 -8.17 10.25 10.82
C MET A 99 -8.46 11.75 10.86
N LEU A 100 -7.51 12.58 10.42
CA LEU A 100 -7.73 14.02 10.23
C LEU A 100 -8.32 14.26 8.82
N ASP A 101 -9.28 15.19 8.70
CA ASP A 101 -10.08 15.42 7.50
C ASP A 101 -9.28 15.90 6.26
N ASP A 102 -8.01 16.29 6.43
CA ASP A 102 -7.06 16.64 5.35
C ASP A 102 -6.15 15.49 4.93
N ALA A 103 -6.46 14.26 5.33
CA ALA A 103 -5.77 13.10 4.80
C ALA A 103 -6.18 12.93 3.35
N ASP A 104 -5.30 13.28 2.40
CA ASP A 104 -5.34 12.73 1.04
C ASP A 104 -5.35 11.20 1.18
N LEU A 105 -6.56 10.64 1.25
CA LEU A 105 -6.76 9.22 1.04
C LEU A 105 -6.40 9.03 -0.44
N PRO A 106 -5.39 8.19 -0.76
CA PRO A 106 -5.12 7.89 -2.15
C PRO A 106 -6.44 7.45 -2.77
N VAL A 107 -6.80 8.10 -3.88
CA VAL A 107 -7.99 7.78 -4.66
C VAL A 107 -8.00 6.27 -4.87
N ASP A 108 -9.15 5.62 -4.65
CA ASP A 108 -9.27 4.17 -4.75
C ASP A 108 -9.05 3.70 -6.20
N GLU A 109 -7.78 3.56 -6.58
CA GLU A 109 -7.32 3.04 -7.88
C GLU A 109 -7.70 1.56 -8.06
N GLY A 110 -8.08 0.87 -6.98
CA GLY A 110 -8.48 -0.52 -6.99
C GLY A 110 -9.94 -0.75 -7.41
N SER A 111 -10.78 0.28 -7.38
CA SER A 111 -12.17 0.17 -7.83
C SER A 111 -12.26 0.09 -9.38
N PRO A 112 -13.19 -0.72 -9.93
CA PRO A 112 -13.48 -0.72 -11.36
C PRO A 112 -13.95 0.66 -11.81
N LYS A 113 -13.39 1.15 -12.92
CA LYS A 113 -13.77 2.40 -13.56
C LYS A 113 -14.39 2.11 -14.93
N ASP A 114 -15.25 3.01 -15.40
CA ASP A 114 -15.96 2.86 -16.68
C ASP A 114 -15.01 2.84 -17.91
N ASP A 115 -13.77 3.29 -17.74
CA ASP A 115 -12.70 3.32 -18.76
C ASP A 115 -11.69 2.17 -18.62
N ASP A 116 -11.86 1.26 -17.66
CA ASP A 116 -10.98 0.10 -17.51
C ASP A 116 -11.24 -0.93 -18.62
N ASP A 117 -10.17 -1.56 -19.12
CA ASP A 117 -10.30 -2.73 -19.99
C ASP A 117 -11.10 -3.86 -19.30
N GLU A 118 -11.83 -4.67 -20.08
CA GLU A 118 -12.65 -5.78 -19.55
C GLU A 118 -11.84 -6.70 -18.62
N VAL A 119 -10.58 -6.97 -18.99
CA VAL A 119 -9.65 -7.78 -18.20
C VAL A 119 -9.26 -7.10 -16.89
N VAL A 120 -8.99 -5.80 -16.91
CA VAL A 120 -8.66 -5.02 -15.71
C VAL A 120 -9.85 -4.96 -14.76
N SER A 121 -11.06 -4.75 -15.29
CA SER A 121 -12.31 -4.79 -14.52
C SER A 121 -12.51 -6.15 -13.84
N MET A 122 -12.28 -7.26 -14.56
CA MET A 122 -12.33 -8.60 -13.97
C MET A 122 -11.28 -8.82 -12.89
N ILE A 123 -10.03 -8.35 -13.09
CA ILE A 123 -8.96 -8.44 -12.08
C ILE A 123 -9.38 -7.71 -10.81
N LYS A 124 -9.85 -6.45 -10.94
CA LYS A 124 -10.30 -5.62 -9.81
C LYS A 124 -11.47 -6.26 -9.07
N GLU A 125 -12.46 -6.79 -9.80
CA GLU A 125 -13.61 -7.49 -9.18
C GLU A 125 -13.16 -8.74 -8.41
N LEU A 126 -12.28 -9.57 -8.97
CA LEU A 126 -11.76 -10.75 -8.28
C LEU A 126 -10.93 -10.40 -7.05
N LEU A 127 -10.14 -9.32 -7.14
CA LEU A 127 -9.38 -8.82 -6.00
C LEU A 127 -10.33 -8.43 -4.88
N ASP A 128 -11.35 -7.62 -5.17
CA ASP A 128 -12.26 -7.09 -4.15
C ASP A 128 -13.21 -8.16 -3.58
N THR A 129 -13.71 -9.07 -4.41
CA THR A 129 -14.73 -10.05 -3.99
C THR A 129 -14.16 -11.31 -3.35
N ARG A 130 -12.90 -11.68 -3.64
CA ARG A 130 -12.32 -12.96 -3.18
C ARG A 130 -10.99 -12.83 -2.46
N ILE A 131 -10.06 -12.05 -3.00
CA ILE A 131 -8.70 -11.97 -2.44
C ILE A 131 -8.69 -11.08 -1.20
N ARG A 132 -9.12 -9.82 -1.32
CA ARG A 132 -9.08 -8.84 -0.24
C ARG A 132 -9.81 -9.31 1.02
N PRO A 133 -11.00 -9.92 0.97
CA PRO A 133 -11.67 -10.42 2.18
C PRO A 133 -10.80 -11.43 2.95
N THR A 134 -10.16 -12.34 2.23
CA THR A 134 -9.27 -13.35 2.82
C THR A 134 -8.01 -12.71 3.40
N VAL A 135 -7.42 -11.75 2.68
CA VAL A 135 -6.19 -11.05 3.13
C VAL A 135 -6.45 -10.15 4.33
N GLN A 136 -7.61 -9.50 4.38
CA GLN A 136 -8.02 -8.67 5.51
C GLN A 136 -8.38 -9.51 6.73
N GLU A 137 -8.89 -10.72 6.55
CA GLU A 137 -9.03 -11.70 7.64
C GLU A 137 -7.67 -11.93 8.32
N ASP A 138 -6.61 -12.11 7.51
CA ASP A 138 -5.21 -12.26 7.93
C ASP A 138 -4.54 -10.94 8.38
N GLY A 139 -5.26 -9.82 8.41
CA GLY A 139 -4.77 -8.55 8.93
C GLY A 139 -3.88 -7.74 7.97
N GLY A 140 -3.92 -8.03 6.67
CA GLY A 140 -3.30 -7.22 5.62
C GLY A 140 -4.31 -6.66 4.62
N ASP A 141 -3.82 -6.13 3.51
CA ASP A 141 -4.63 -5.81 2.33
C ASP A 141 -3.77 -5.87 1.06
N ILE A 142 -4.44 -5.93 -0.09
CA ILE A 142 -3.80 -5.84 -1.40
C ILE A 142 -4.44 -4.68 -2.17
N VAL A 143 -3.59 -3.79 -2.65
CA VAL A 143 -4.01 -2.66 -3.48
C VAL A 143 -3.55 -2.90 -4.90
N TYR A 144 -4.48 -2.87 -5.85
CA TYR A 144 -4.15 -2.88 -7.27
C TYR A 144 -3.42 -1.59 -7.63
N ARG A 145 -2.30 -1.69 -8.36
CA ARG A 145 -1.50 -0.54 -8.75
C ARG A 145 -1.41 -0.43 -10.25
N VAL A 146 -1.70 0.76 -10.74
CA VAL A 146 -1.52 1.09 -12.14
C VAL A 146 -0.07 1.53 -12.36
N GLY A 147 0.63 0.89 -13.30
CA GLY A 147 1.98 1.32 -13.66
C GLY A 147 1.92 2.62 -14.45
N ALA A 148 2.62 3.66 -13.99
CA ALA A 148 3.00 4.77 -14.86
C ALA A 148 4.36 4.45 -15.50
N LYS A 149 4.43 4.32 -16.83
CA LYS A 149 5.70 4.44 -17.55
C LYS A 149 5.86 5.88 -18.02
N GLU A 150 7.04 6.47 -17.78
CA GLU A 150 7.53 7.56 -18.61
C GLU A 150 7.66 7.02 -20.04
N VAL A 151 6.75 7.40 -20.93
CA VAL A 151 6.88 7.07 -22.35
C VAL A 151 7.94 8.02 -22.92
N MET A 152 9.21 7.59 -22.97
CA MET A 152 10.25 8.29 -23.73
C MET A 152 9.95 8.14 -25.22
N PHE A 153 9.14 9.02 -25.79
CA PHE A 153 9.08 9.19 -27.23
C PHE A 153 10.38 9.85 -27.69
N PHE A 154 11.29 9.05 -28.26
CA PHE A 154 12.37 9.59 -29.09
C PHE A 154 11.74 10.22 -30.34
N HIS A 155 11.57 11.54 -30.33
CA HIS A 155 11.32 12.29 -31.57
C HIS A 155 12.59 12.15 -32.43
N LEU A 156 12.57 11.22 -33.38
CA LEU A 156 13.50 11.22 -34.50
C LEU A 156 13.15 12.45 -35.35
N VAL A 157 13.81 13.57 -35.05
CA VAL A 157 13.84 14.74 -35.91
C VAL A 157 14.59 14.30 -37.17
N ILE A 158 13.86 13.98 -38.24
CA ILE A 158 14.44 13.87 -39.57
C ILE A 158 14.82 15.30 -39.97
N PRO A 159 16.11 15.63 -40.14
CA PRO A 159 16.50 16.92 -40.63
C PRO A 159 16.26 16.93 -42.14
N ASP A 160 15.40 17.87 -42.54
CA ASP A 160 15.40 18.51 -43.84
C ASP A 160 14.66 17.82 -45.00
N GLU A 161 13.64 18.56 -45.44
CA GLU A 161 12.93 18.64 -46.71
C GLU A 161 12.72 17.41 -47.64
N ARG A 162 11.42 17.15 -47.86
CA ARG A 162 10.77 16.46 -49.00
C ARG A 162 10.74 14.94 -48.97
N GLU A 163 9.63 14.40 -48.45
CA GLU A 163 8.72 13.54 -49.23
C GLU A 163 7.38 13.40 -48.49
N GLU A 164 6.28 13.56 -49.22
CA GLU A 164 4.92 13.37 -48.71
C GLU A 164 4.73 11.90 -48.33
N VAL A 165 4.28 11.64 -47.10
CA VAL A 165 3.74 10.32 -46.73
C VAL A 165 2.22 10.43 -46.80
N GLU A 166 1.65 10.18 -47.98
CA GLU A 166 0.23 9.85 -48.09
C GLU A 166 0.00 8.50 -47.40
N GLY A 167 -0.76 8.48 -46.30
CA GLY A 167 -1.04 7.20 -45.66
C GLY A 167 -1.69 7.18 -44.29
N ILE A 168 -2.12 8.29 -43.70
CA ILE A 168 -3.06 8.26 -42.55
C ILE A 168 -3.74 9.62 -42.48
N GLY A 169 -5.05 9.63 -42.70
CA GLY A 169 -5.87 10.85 -42.73
C GLY A 169 -6.06 11.50 -41.37
N LEU A 170 -4.97 11.98 -40.76
CA LEU A 170 -5.00 12.84 -39.58
C LEU A 170 -4.34 14.17 -39.95
N LYS A 171 -5.18 15.14 -40.31
CA LYS A 171 -4.78 16.55 -40.33
C LYS A 171 -4.76 17.04 -38.89
N MET A 172 -3.60 16.96 -38.23
CA MET A 172 -3.36 17.74 -37.03
C MET A 172 -2.40 18.88 -37.34
N THR A 173 -2.76 20.07 -36.86
CA THR A 173 -1.99 21.30 -37.02
C THR A 173 -0.84 21.33 -36.02
N HIS A 174 0.20 22.12 -36.34
CA HIS A 174 1.41 22.24 -35.50
C HIS A 174 1.08 22.61 -34.03
N ASP A 175 0.02 23.42 -33.82
CA ASP A 175 -0.43 23.82 -32.49
C ASP A 175 -1.10 22.67 -31.70
N GLU A 176 -1.75 21.71 -32.36
CA GLU A 176 -2.36 20.54 -31.70
C GLU A 176 -1.29 19.60 -31.15
N ILE A 177 -0.18 19.45 -31.88
CA ILE A 177 0.98 18.63 -31.47
C ILE A 177 1.68 19.27 -30.25
N VAL A 178 1.88 20.59 -30.26
CA VAL A 178 2.54 21.31 -29.16
C VAL A 178 1.67 21.34 -27.89
N SER A 179 0.34 21.44 -28.03
CA SER A 179 -0.57 21.40 -26.87
C SER A 179 -0.66 20.02 -26.21
N THR A 180 -0.49 18.96 -27.00
CA THR A 180 -0.51 17.57 -26.51
C THR A 180 0.82 17.17 -25.88
N ALA A 181 1.95 17.71 -26.36
CA ALA A 181 3.27 17.49 -25.77
C ALA A 181 3.40 18.01 -24.31
N GLY A 182 2.56 18.97 -23.89
CA GLY A 182 2.51 19.48 -22.51
C GLY A 182 1.63 18.67 -21.55
N LYS A 183 0.84 17.73 -22.07
CA LYS A 183 0.08 16.75 -21.28
C LYS A 183 0.58 15.37 -21.68
N GLY A 184 1.58 14.87 -20.96
CA GLY A 184 1.99 13.46 -21.10
C GLY A 184 0.75 12.59 -21.09
N LEU A 185 0.48 11.89 -22.21
CA LEU A 185 -0.51 10.83 -22.23
C LEU A 185 0.09 9.69 -21.40
N TRP A 186 -0.30 9.64 -20.12
CA TRP A 186 -0.08 8.50 -19.27
C TRP A 186 -1.24 7.54 -19.53
N GLU A 187 -1.03 6.51 -20.35
CA GLU A 187 -1.96 5.38 -20.34
C GLU A 187 -1.72 4.60 -19.05
N GLN A 188 -2.74 4.59 -18.20
CA GLN A 188 -2.72 3.94 -16.91
C GLN A 188 -3.08 2.46 -17.09
N HIS A 189 -2.08 1.62 -17.38
CA HIS A 189 -2.25 0.16 -17.46
C HIS A 189 -1.65 -0.52 -16.21
N GLY A 190 -2.50 -1.03 -15.32
CA GLY A 190 -2.07 -1.87 -14.19
C GLY A 190 -1.88 -3.35 -14.57
N PHE A 191 -2.18 -3.69 -15.82
CA PHE A 191 -2.01 -5.00 -16.43
C PHE A 191 -1.27 -4.82 -17.76
N GLU A 192 0.00 -5.22 -17.81
CA GLU A 192 0.83 -5.14 -19.02
C GLU A 192 1.53 -6.48 -19.26
N ASN A 193 1.50 -6.98 -20.49
CA ASN A 193 2.16 -8.24 -20.88
C ASN A 193 1.82 -9.43 -19.97
N GLY A 194 0.56 -9.53 -19.52
CA GLY A 194 0.14 -10.59 -18.60
C GLY A 194 0.57 -10.38 -17.14
N ILE A 195 1.23 -9.28 -16.79
CA ILE A 195 1.71 -9.02 -15.43
C ILE A 195 0.76 -8.07 -14.70
N VAL A 196 0.23 -8.52 -13.57
CA VAL A 196 -0.59 -7.74 -12.65
C VAL A 196 0.28 -7.13 -11.56
N LYS A 197 0.25 -5.80 -11.42
CA LYS A 197 1.00 -5.08 -10.37
C LYS A 197 0.14 -4.85 -9.15
N LEU A 198 0.62 -5.32 -7.99
CA LEU A 198 -0.08 -5.23 -6.71
C LEU A 198 0.84 -4.62 -5.65
N LYS A 199 0.28 -3.87 -4.71
CA LYS A 199 0.97 -3.43 -3.50
C LYS A 199 0.41 -4.21 -2.31
N LEU A 200 1.28 -4.86 -1.55
CA LEU A 200 0.91 -5.53 -0.31
C LEU A 200 0.97 -4.55 0.87
N GLN A 201 0.04 -4.67 1.80
CA GLN A 201 -0.06 -3.80 2.98
C GLN A 201 -0.34 -4.61 4.25
N GLY A 202 -0.01 -4.02 5.41
CA GLY A 202 -0.28 -4.61 6.73
C GLY A 202 0.55 -5.88 6.99
N ALA A 203 -0.09 -6.91 7.55
CA ALA A 203 0.60 -8.16 7.94
C ALA A 203 1.29 -8.86 6.76
N CYS A 204 0.82 -8.63 5.55
CA CYS A 204 1.27 -9.34 4.35
C CYS A 204 2.57 -8.80 3.75
N SER A 205 3.00 -7.58 4.07
CA SER A 205 4.21 -6.97 3.51
C SER A 205 5.46 -7.14 4.38
N SER A 206 5.30 -7.48 5.67
CA SER A 206 6.40 -7.44 6.65
C SER A 206 7.13 -8.77 6.87
N CYS A 207 6.70 -9.86 6.21
CA CYS A 207 7.35 -11.18 6.31
C CYS A 207 7.58 -11.81 4.92
N PRO A 208 8.84 -12.16 4.54
CA PRO A 208 9.14 -12.70 3.22
C PRO A 208 8.38 -13.99 2.87
N SER A 209 8.10 -14.84 3.86
CA SER A 209 7.36 -16.09 3.64
C SER A 209 5.88 -15.85 3.35
N SER A 210 5.26 -14.89 4.04
CA SER A 210 3.87 -14.47 3.81
C SER A 210 3.72 -13.83 2.43
N VAL A 211 4.67 -12.96 2.03
CA VAL A 211 4.69 -12.32 0.71
C VAL A 211 4.70 -13.37 -0.41
N ILE A 212 5.62 -14.33 -0.36
CA ILE A 212 5.76 -15.35 -1.42
C ILE A 212 4.50 -16.23 -1.50
N THR A 213 3.96 -16.64 -0.35
CA THR A 213 2.78 -17.51 -0.28
C THR A 213 1.56 -16.80 -0.83
N LEU A 214 1.32 -15.55 -0.39
CA LEU A 214 0.20 -14.75 -0.85
C LEU A 214 0.31 -14.46 -2.34
N LYS A 215 1.49 -14.05 -2.83
CA LYS A 215 1.74 -13.78 -4.24
C LYS A 215 1.42 -14.99 -5.12
N LYS A 216 1.86 -16.20 -4.71
CA LYS A 216 1.54 -17.45 -5.42
C LYS A 216 0.04 -17.76 -5.37
N GLY A 217 -0.60 -17.57 -4.22
CA GLY A 217 -2.05 -17.78 -4.06
C GLY A 217 -2.87 -16.87 -4.98
N VAL A 218 -2.55 -15.57 -4.99
CA VAL A 218 -3.18 -14.57 -5.85
C VAL A 218 -2.95 -14.88 -7.32
N MET A 219 -1.71 -15.18 -7.71
CA MET A 219 -1.36 -15.54 -9.09
C MET A 219 -2.17 -16.74 -9.58
N ASN A 220 -2.21 -17.83 -8.80
CA ASN A 220 -2.96 -19.04 -9.16
C ASN A 220 -4.46 -18.75 -9.30
N MET A 221 -5.01 -17.90 -8.41
CA MET A 221 -6.42 -17.55 -8.47
C MET A 221 -6.73 -16.70 -9.71
N LEU A 222 -5.92 -15.69 -10.00
CA LEU A 222 -6.08 -14.83 -11.18
C LEU A 222 -5.94 -15.65 -12.46
N GLN A 223 -4.92 -16.50 -12.57
CA GLN A 223 -4.70 -17.39 -13.71
C GLN A 223 -5.87 -18.34 -13.98
N PHE A 224 -6.56 -18.79 -12.93
CA PHE A 224 -7.71 -19.69 -13.08
C PHE A 224 -8.90 -18.99 -13.75
N TYR A 225 -9.16 -17.72 -13.41
CA TYR A 225 -10.29 -16.97 -13.95
C TYR A 225 -9.94 -16.14 -15.19
N ILE A 226 -8.67 -15.75 -15.34
CA ILE A 226 -8.17 -14.85 -16.36
C ILE A 226 -6.89 -15.47 -16.94
N PRO A 227 -7.00 -16.28 -18.01
CA PRO A 227 -5.87 -17.01 -18.58
C PRO A 227 -4.79 -16.10 -19.21
N GLU A 228 -5.10 -14.83 -19.42
CA GLU A 228 -4.16 -13.81 -19.91
C GLU A 228 -3.16 -13.37 -18.83
N VAL A 229 -3.44 -13.65 -17.55
CA VAL A 229 -2.53 -13.32 -16.45
C VAL A 229 -1.36 -14.32 -16.45
N GLU A 230 -0.19 -13.90 -16.90
CA GLU A 230 1.04 -14.70 -16.84
C GLU A 230 1.75 -14.58 -15.48
N GLY A 231 1.56 -13.48 -14.76
CA GLY A 231 2.22 -13.28 -13.48
C GLY A 231 1.69 -12.12 -12.63
N VAL A 232 2.22 -12.05 -11.42
CA VAL A 232 1.95 -10.97 -10.45
C VAL A 232 3.29 -10.37 -10.03
N GLU A 233 3.35 -9.05 -9.89
CA GLU A 233 4.52 -8.33 -9.39
C GLU A 233 4.12 -7.44 -8.20
N GLU A 234 4.97 -7.42 -7.17
CA GLU A 234 4.77 -6.51 -6.04
C GLU A 234 5.46 -5.18 -6.36
N VAL A 235 4.74 -4.08 -6.17
CA VAL A 235 5.28 -2.73 -6.35
C VAL A 235 5.33 -1.98 -5.03
N GLU A 236 6.42 -1.25 -4.83
CA GLU A 236 6.62 -0.32 -3.72
C GLU A 236 6.55 1.12 -4.24
N ASP A 237 5.87 2.00 -3.51
CA ASP A 237 5.75 3.41 -3.91
C ASP A 237 7.07 4.15 -3.60
N GLU A 238 7.29 5.31 -4.23
CA GLU A 238 8.46 6.18 -4.00
C GLU A 238 8.69 6.48 -2.50
N VAL A 239 7.60 6.65 -1.75
CA VAL A 239 7.63 6.89 -0.30
C VAL A 239 8.16 5.68 0.46
N ASP A 240 7.81 4.47 0.03
CA ASP A 240 8.28 3.22 0.65
C ASP A 240 9.80 3.06 0.45
N LYS A 241 10.27 3.35 -0.77
CA LYS A 241 11.70 3.30 -1.12
C LYS A 241 12.51 4.34 -0.33
N LEU A 242 11.99 5.56 -0.22
CA LEU A 242 12.64 6.63 0.53
C LEU A 242 12.74 6.28 2.02
N SER A 243 11.65 5.82 2.63
CA SER A 243 11.63 5.40 4.05
C SER A 243 12.65 4.30 4.33
N LYS A 244 12.75 3.30 3.44
CA LYS A 244 13.74 2.22 3.57
C LYS A 244 15.17 2.73 3.47
N SER A 245 15.45 3.60 2.49
CA SER A 245 16.80 4.16 2.29
C SER A 245 17.25 5.07 3.45
N GLU A 246 16.32 5.80 4.07
CA GLU A 246 16.63 6.64 5.24
C GLU A 246 16.90 5.80 6.48
N PHE A 247 16.16 4.70 6.64
CA PHE A 247 16.37 3.74 7.72
C PHE A 247 17.74 3.06 7.61
N GLU A 248 18.10 2.55 6.43
CA GLU A 248 19.42 1.94 6.18
C GLU A 248 20.58 2.92 6.47
N LYS A 249 20.44 4.20 6.06
CA LYS A 249 21.42 5.25 6.38
C LYS A 249 21.54 5.51 7.89
N PHE A 250 20.44 5.38 8.63
CA PHE A 250 20.44 5.58 10.07
C PHE A 250 21.09 4.42 10.81
N GLU A 251 20.79 3.17 10.42
CA GLU A 251 21.44 1.97 10.96
C GLU A 251 22.94 1.97 10.69
N GLU A 252 23.38 2.35 9.48
CA GLU A 252 24.80 2.50 9.18
C GLU A 252 25.50 3.54 10.06
N LYS A 253 24.80 4.63 10.42
CA LYS A 253 25.35 5.66 11.31
C LYS A 253 25.45 5.13 12.74
N LEU A 254 24.42 4.43 13.22
CA LEU A 254 24.45 3.80 14.55
C LEU A 254 25.60 2.79 14.66
N HIS A 255 25.78 1.92 13.67
CA HIS A 255 26.90 0.97 13.67
C HIS A 255 28.27 1.66 13.65
N LYS A 256 28.42 2.74 12.87
CA LYS A 256 29.66 3.54 12.86
C LYS A 256 29.93 4.24 14.19
N ASP A 257 28.88 4.66 14.88
CA ASP A 257 29.00 5.28 16.20
C ASP A 257 29.29 4.24 17.30
N GLU A 258 28.67 3.06 17.26
CA GLU A 258 28.99 1.95 18.18
C GLU A 258 30.44 1.46 18.02
N GLU A 259 30.95 1.33 16.79
CA GLU A 259 32.36 0.98 16.56
C GLU A 259 33.34 2.05 17.07
N LYS A 260 32.89 3.31 17.08
CA LYS A 260 33.68 4.47 17.50
C LYS A 260 33.69 4.64 19.03
N TYR A 261 32.63 4.24 19.73
CA TYR A 261 32.47 4.42 21.17
C TYR A 261 32.51 3.12 22.00
N GLY A 262 32.47 1.94 21.36
CA GLY A 262 32.54 0.62 22.01
C GLY A 262 33.94 0.08 22.27
N LYS A 263 35.01 0.83 21.94
CA LYS A 263 36.37 0.56 22.39
C LYS A 263 36.72 1.44 23.60
N GLN A 264 36.26 1.04 24.78
CA GLN A 264 36.84 1.48 26.06
C GLN A 264 36.89 0.31 27.04
#